data_AF-A0A368GR33-F1
#
_entry.id   AF-A0A368GR33-F1
#
_cell.length_a   1.000
_cell.length_b   1.000
_cell.length_c   1.000
_cell.angle_alpha   90.00
_cell.angle_beta   90.00
_cell.angle_gamma   90.00
#
_symmetry.space_group_name_H-M   'P 1'
#
loop_
_entity.id
_entity.type
_entity.pdbx_description
1 polymer ?
#
loop_
_entity_poly.entity_id
_entity_poly.type
_entity_poly.pdbx_seq_one_letter_code
_entity_poly.pdbx_strand_id
1 'polypeptide(L)'
;MQQPIQQAQPQQQYYYTYPSYYTPQGGLNGIFETMQCFSGDMEVETPSGSKAIKDLQVGDMVLSIDESMVCPLTFVITSTKELKCSIQVTFSPVIMFLHRLENEKAQFLEIQPESFKPLKLTENHLIYVTDCNPTETFRLVPAKEAQVGQCVQVTESVTSLVPRRIVSIKRVAGVGIYAPLTSTGDIMVNRFLVSCHSNIALKTLQQTFFSVYRGLSGLLHDYFPKKFHDDAHLPFGVHYLTTIVDLFLPSSFL
;
A
#
# COMPACT_ATOMS: atom_id res chain seq x y z
N MET A 1 58.54 20.19 26.16
CA MET A 1 57.38 20.09 27.08
C MET A 1 56.23 19.48 26.29
N GLN A 2 55.95 18.19 26.48
CA GLN A 2 54.84 17.47 25.85
C GLN A 2 53.57 17.67 26.67
N GLN A 3 52.47 18.02 26.02
CA GLN A 3 51.14 18.08 26.65
C GLN A 3 50.58 16.66 26.81
N PRO A 4 49.86 16.35 27.91
CA PRO A 4 49.33 15.01 28.14
C PRO A 4 48.08 14.74 27.30
N ILE A 5 48.03 13.54 26.71
CA ILE A 5 46.89 13.00 25.96
C ILE A 5 45.81 12.59 26.96
N GLN A 6 44.64 13.22 26.89
CA GLN A 6 43.48 12.86 27.69
C GLN A 6 42.79 11.64 27.08
N GLN A 7 42.71 10.54 27.83
CA GLN A 7 42.03 9.31 27.41
C GLN A 7 40.52 9.53 27.36
N ALA A 8 39.89 9.19 26.23
CA ALA A 8 38.45 9.24 26.06
C ALA A 8 37.76 8.12 26.88
N GLN A 9 36.80 8.51 27.73
CA GLN A 9 35.95 7.56 28.46
C GLN A 9 34.87 6.97 27.53
N PRO A 10 34.50 5.68 27.70
CA PRO A 10 33.52 5.01 26.86
C PRO A 10 32.12 5.60 27.07
N GLN A 11 31.46 6.01 25.98
CA GLN A 11 30.09 6.53 26.01
C GLN A 11 29.10 5.40 26.38
N GLN A 12 28.39 5.58 27.49
CA GLN A 12 27.28 4.71 27.88
C GLN A 12 26.15 4.79 26.84
N GLN A 13 25.78 3.63 26.27
CA GLN A 13 24.63 3.49 25.40
C GLN A 13 23.34 3.67 26.21
N TYR A 14 22.72 4.84 26.09
CA TYR A 14 21.38 5.08 26.61
C TYR A 14 20.35 4.35 25.73
N TYR A 15 19.81 3.24 26.25
CA TYR A 15 18.59 2.64 25.71
C TYR A 15 17.42 3.58 26.02
N TYR A 16 16.94 4.30 25.01
CA TYR A 16 15.68 5.05 25.11
C TYR A 16 14.51 4.07 24.95
N THR A 17 13.88 3.73 26.07
CA THR A 17 12.53 3.14 26.08
C THR A 17 11.55 4.22 25.63
N TYR A 18 11.02 4.10 24.41
CA TYR A 18 9.98 4.99 23.92
C TYR A 18 8.67 4.73 24.68
N PRO A 19 8.01 5.77 25.21
CA PRO A 19 6.68 5.60 25.78
C PRO A 19 5.70 5.24 24.65
N SER A 20 5.04 4.09 24.81
CA SER A 20 3.93 3.63 24.00
C SER A 20 2.72 4.55 24.21
N TYR A 21 2.71 5.69 23.55
CA TYR A 21 1.49 6.48 23.36
C TYR A 21 0.82 5.96 22.10
N TYR A 22 0.01 4.92 22.23
CA TYR A 22 -1.17 4.58 21.41
C TYR A 22 -1.50 3.11 21.69
N THR A 23 -2.18 2.87 22.80
CA THR A 23 -3.00 1.67 22.98
C THR A 23 -4.35 1.96 22.32
N PRO A 24 -4.73 1.28 21.23
CA PRO A 24 -6.05 1.49 20.62
C PRO A 24 -7.12 1.12 21.65
N GLN A 25 -8.02 2.06 21.94
CA GLN A 25 -9.18 1.75 22.76
C GLN A 25 -10.11 0.87 21.92
N GLY A 26 -10.44 -0.31 22.44
CA GLY A 26 -11.25 -1.31 21.75
C GLY A 26 -12.58 -0.73 21.25
N GLY A 27 -12.67 -0.54 19.94
CA GLY A 27 -13.82 -0.03 19.20
C GLY A 27 -13.50 0.01 17.70
N LEU A 28 -14.48 0.27 16.84
CA LEU A 28 -14.27 0.40 15.38
C LEU A 28 -13.23 1.50 15.03
N ASN A 29 -13.03 2.47 15.91
CA ASN A 29 -12.01 3.52 15.81
C ASN A 29 -10.57 2.95 15.92
N GLY A 30 -10.35 1.92 16.74
CA GLY A 30 -9.05 1.26 16.87
C GLY A 30 -8.58 0.55 15.59
N ILE A 31 -9.51 0.26 14.67
CA ILE A 31 -9.23 -0.37 13.37
C ILE A 31 -8.58 0.65 12.40
N PHE A 32 -8.92 1.94 12.54
CA PHE A 32 -8.34 3.03 11.75
C PHE A 32 -7.16 3.73 12.44
N GLU A 33 -7.00 3.57 13.75
CA GLU A 33 -5.94 4.21 14.56
C GLU A 33 -4.54 3.59 14.35
N THR A 34 -4.46 2.39 13.78
CA THR A 34 -3.15 1.82 13.46
C THR A 34 -2.61 2.44 12.18
N MET A 35 -1.54 3.24 12.28
CA MET A 35 -0.92 3.87 11.12
C MET A 35 -0.43 2.81 10.13
N GLN A 36 -0.92 2.85 8.89
CA GLN A 36 -0.53 1.96 7.80
C GLN A 36 0.09 2.79 6.68
N CYS A 37 1.39 3.02 6.79
CA CYS A 37 2.08 4.02 5.98
C CYS A 37 3.42 3.49 5.49
N PHE A 38 3.86 4.06 4.38
CA PHE A 38 5.21 3.94 3.86
C PHE A 38 6.09 5.08 4.39
N SER A 39 7.40 4.84 4.40
CA SER A 39 8.37 5.91 4.55
C SER A 39 8.46 6.75 3.26
N GLY A 40 8.74 8.05 3.39
CA GLY A 40 8.73 8.98 2.26
C GLY A 40 9.82 8.74 1.21
N ASP A 41 10.90 8.04 1.56
CA ASP A 41 12.01 7.68 0.67
C ASP A 41 11.72 6.46 -0.22
N MET A 42 10.60 5.76 0.02
CA MET A 42 10.15 4.68 -0.84
C MET A 42 9.76 5.20 -2.22
N GLU A 43 9.98 4.40 -3.25
CA GLU A 43 9.76 4.78 -4.64
C GLU A 43 8.59 3.99 -5.25
N VAL A 44 7.86 4.64 -6.15
CA VAL A 44 6.85 4.01 -7.01
C VAL A 44 7.22 4.24 -8.46
N GLU A 45 6.82 3.34 -9.34
CA GLU A 45 6.99 3.52 -10.78
C GLU A 45 5.81 4.28 -11.36
N THR A 46 6.09 5.32 -12.15
CA THR A 46 5.11 6.08 -12.92
C THR A 46 5.40 5.95 -14.41
N PRO A 47 4.48 6.33 -15.33
CA PRO A 47 4.76 6.33 -16.76
C PRO A 47 5.96 7.21 -17.16
N SER A 48 6.33 8.19 -16.33
CA SER A 48 7.47 9.09 -16.55
C SER A 48 8.74 8.63 -15.83
N GLY A 49 8.72 7.46 -15.19
CA GLY A 49 9.82 6.90 -14.40
C GLY A 49 9.52 6.84 -12.91
N SER A 50 10.54 6.49 -12.13
CA SER A 50 10.46 6.33 -10.69
C SER A 50 10.22 7.67 -9.98
N LYS A 51 9.35 7.67 -8.97
CA LYS A 51 9.02 8.83 -8.13
C LYS A 51 8.99 8.42 -6.65
N ALA A 52 9.55 9.24 -5.77
CA ALA A 52 9.45 8.99 -4.33
C ALA A 52 8.02 9.23 -3.82
N ILE A 53 7.57 8.45 -2.84
CA ILE A 53 6.21 8.52 -2.30
C ILE A 53 5.91 9.90 -1.71
N LYS A 54 6.89 10.55 -1.07
CA LYS A 54 6.73 11.91 -0.55
C LYS A 54 6.38 12.95 -1.62
N ASP A 55 6.79 12.70 -2.87
CA ASP A 55 6.63 13.60 -4.00
C ASP A 55 5.39 13.24 -4.85
N LEU A 56 4.67 12.16 -4.49
CA LEU A 56 3.43 11.78 -5.17
C LEU A 56 2.32 12.81 -4.96
N GLN A 57 1.50 12.94 -5.99
CA GLN A 57 0.32 13.79 -6.02
C GLN A 57 -0.93 12.99 -6.40
N VAL A 58 -2.09 13.47 -5.97
CA VAL A 58 -3.36 12.91 -6.43
C VAL A 58 -3.46 13.08 -7.95
N GLY A 59 -3.86 12.03 -8.65
CA GLY A 59 -3.88 11.95 -10.11
C GLY A 59 -2.61 11.36 -10.72
N ASP A 60 -1.51 11.22 -9.97
CA ASP A 60 -0.34 10.50 -10.46
C ASP A 60 -0.69 9.05 -10.77
N MET A 61 -0.26 8.58 -11.94
CA MET A 61 -0.41 7.19 -12.34
C MET A 61 0.74 6.38 -11.76
N VAL A 62 0.43 5.39 -10.93
CA VAL A 62 1.41 4.53 -10.27
C VAL A 62 1.20 3.07 -10.65
N LEU A 63 2.29 2.33 -10.72
CA LEU A 63 2.27 0.92 -11.05
C LEU A 63 1.52 0.12 -9.98
N SER A 64 0.60 -0.74 -10.40
CA SER A 64 -0.32 -1.51 -9.57
C SER A 64 -0.73 -2.81 -10.28
N ILE A 65 -1.51 -3.67 -9.65
CA ILE A 65 -2.09 -4.86 -10.27
C ILE A 65 -3.58 -4.66 -10.55
N ASP A 66 -4.07 -5.29 -11.62
CA ASP A 66 -5.51 -5.45 -11.81
C ASP A 66 -5.95 -6.78 -11.18
N GLU A 67 -6.59 -6.71 -10.01
CA GLU A 67 -7.09 -7.89 -9.31
C GLU A 67 -8.17 -8.66 -10.09
N SER A 68 -8.85 -8.06 -11.07
CA SER A 68 -9.78 -8.79 -11.93
C SER A 68 -9.08 -9.82 -12.83
N MET A 69 -7.75 -9.74 -12.93
CA MET A 69 -6.87 -10.68 -13.61
C MET A 69 -6.00 -11.52 -12.65
N VAL A 70 -6.18 -11.36 -11.34
CA VAL A 70 -5.65 -12.31 -10.36
C VAL A 70 -6.59 -13.51 -10.39
N CYS A 71 -6.15 -14.59 -11.04
CA CYS A 71 -6.95 -15.80 -11.18
C CYS A 71 -7.63 -16.18 -9.85
N PRO A 72 -8.96 -16.33 -9.81
CA PRO A 72 -9.60 -16.91 -8.65
C PRO A 72 -9.03 -18.31 -8.43
N LEU A 73 -8.61 -18.57 -7.19
CA LEU A 73 -8.00 -19.83 -6.71
C LEU A 73 -8.92 -21.05 -6.80
N THR A 74 -10.06 -20.90 -7.46
CA THR A 74 -11.13 -21.88 -7.57
C THR A 74 -11.46 -22.08 -9.04
N PHE A 75 -10.49 -22.54 -9.84
CA PHE A 75 -10.81 -23.06 -11.17
C PHE A 75 -10.12 -24.40 -11.42
N VAL A 76 -10.90 -25.44 -11.08
CA VAL A 76 -11.02 -26.74 -11.72
C VAL A 76 -9.77 -27.23 -12.45
N ILE A 77 -9.10 -28.21 -11.83
CA ILE A 77 -8.15 -29.10 -12.48
C ILE A 77 -8.93 -29.96 -13.49
N THR A 78 -9.28 -29.41 -14.65
CA THR A 78 -9.58 -30.21 -15.82
C THR A 78 -8.27 -30.44 -16.55
N SER A 79 -7.80 -31.68 -16.43
CA SER A 79 -6.67 -32.26 -17.14
C SER A 79 -6.50 -31.67 -18.55
N THR A 80 -5.30 -31.17 -18.86
CA THR A 80 -4.74 -30.85 -20.20
C THR A 80 -4.57 -29.38 -20.68
N LYS A 81 -4.69 -28.34 -19.86
CA LYS A 81 -4.08 -27.03 -20.17
C LYS A 81 -3.48 -26.36 -18.94
N GLU A 82 -2.17 -26.16 -18.93
CA GLU A 82 -1.49 -25.29 -17.96
C GLU A 82 -2.09 -23.88 -18.07
N LEU A 83 -2.94 -23.52 -17.11
CA LEU A 83 -3.47 -22.16 -17.01
C LEU A 83 -2.37 -21.28 -16.41
N LYS A 84 -1.61 -20.61 -17.28
CA LYS A 84 -0.59 -19.64 -16.86
C LYS A 84 -1.28 -18.37 -16.34
N CYS A 85 -1.58 -18.34 -15.05
CA CYS A 85 -2.02 -17.13 -14.38
C CYS A 85 -0.89 -16.09 -14.43
N SER A 86 -1.09 -15.07 -15.26
CA SER A 86 -0.13 -13.99 -15.44
C SER A 86 -0.75 -12.75 -14.80
N ILE A 87 -0.26 -12.36 -13.63
CA ILE A 87 -0.66 -11.11 -13.01
C ILE A 87 -0.23 -9.99 -13.96
N GLN A 88 -1.19 -9.25 -14.50
CA GLN A 88 -0.90 -8.10 -15.32
C GLN A 88 -0.74 -6.87 -14.44
N VAL A 89 0.44 -6.27 -14.52
CA VAL A 89 0.72 -5.00 -13.87
C VAL A 89 0.21 -3.89 -14.79
N THR A 90 -0.48 -2.91 -14.23
CA THR A 90 -1.08 -1.77 -14.92
C THR A 90 -0.77 -0.48 -14.16
N PHE A 91 -1.06 0.67 -14.76
CA PHE A 91 -0.99 1.95 -14.06
C PHE A 91 -2.38 2.32 -13.53
N SER A 92 -2.45 2.66 -12.24
CA SER A 92 -3.67 3.12 -11.55
C SER A 92 -3.43 4.53 -10.99
N PRO A 93 -4.41 5.45 -11.08
CA PRO A 93 -4.28 6.76 -10.48
C PRO A 93 -4.28 6.68 -8.95
N VAL A 94 -3.45 7.49 -8.31
CA VAL A 94 -3.58 7.83 -6.89
C VAL A 94 -4.82 8.70 -6.73
N ILE A 95 -5.83 8.22 -6.01
CA ILE A 95 -7.12 8.91 -5.85
C ILE A 95 -7.15 9.82 -4.63
N MET A 96 -6.42 9.47 -3.56
CA MET A 96 -6.26 10.28 -2.35
C MET A 96 -5.08 9.78 -1.51
N PHE A 97 -4.74 10.54 -0.47
CA PHE A 97 -3.85 10.08 0.61
C PHE A 97 -4.67 9.89 1.88
N LEU A 98 -4.66 8.68 2.43
CA LEU A 98 -5.26 8.40 3.74
C LEU A 98 -4.46 9.09 4.85
N HIS A 99 -3.13 9.07 4.72
CA HIS A 99 -2.20 9.81 5.58
C HIS A 99 -1.11 10.49 4.73
N ARG A 100 -0.77 11.72 5.10
CA ARG A 100 0.38 12.48 4.57
C ARG A 100 0.86 13.45 5.64
N LEU A 101 1.80 13.02 6.47
CA LEU A 101 2.38 13.83 7.54
C LEU A 101 3.90 13.86 7.37
N GLU A 102 4.42 14.95 6.80
CA GLU A 102 5.82 15.02 6.33
C GLU A 102 6.83 15.10 7.48
N ASN A 103 6.42 15.60 8.64
CA ASN A 103 7.28 15.79 9.81
C ASN A 103 7.05 14.76 10.93
N GLU A 104 6.17 13.78 10.71
CA GLU A 104 5.84 12.79 11.72
C GLU A 104 6.99 11.82 11.94
N LYS A 105 7.40 11.62 13.19
CA LYS A 105 8.46 10.64 13.53
C LYS A 105 7.81 9.27 13.71
N ALA A 106 8.30 8.28 12.98
CA ALA A 106 7.74 6.94 13.02
C ALA A 106 8.82 5.86 13.07
N GLN A 107 8.41 4.66 13.49
CA GLN A 107 9.20 3.43 13.34
C GLN A 107 8.65 2.65 12.14
N PHE A 108 9.56 2.18 11.29
CA PHE A 108 9.26 1.35 10.13
C PHE A 108 9.89 -0.03 10.29
N LEU A 109 9.23 -1.06 9.79
CA LEU A 109 9.85 -2.31 9.44
C LEU A 109 10.55 -2.14 8.10
N GLU A 110 11.86 -2.33 8.08
CA GLU A 110 12.66 -2.45 6.86
C GLU A 110 12.76 -3.94 6.51
N ILE A 111 12.00 -4.36 5.49
CA ILE A 111 11.98 -5.71 4.95
C ILE A 111 12.95 -5.77 3.78
N GLN A 112 14.03 -6.53 3.94
CA GLN A 112 15.08 -6.70 2.92
C GLN A 112 14.91 -8.07 2.22
N PRO A 113 14.59 -8.09 0.92
CA PRO A 113 14.57 -9.29 0.09
C PRO A 113 15.95 -9.56 -0.51
N GLU A 114 16.14 -10.75 -1.07
CA GLU A 114 17.35 -11.07 -1.84
C GLU A 114 17.49 -10.16 -3.08
N SER A 115 18.63 -9.46 -3.23
CA SER A 115 18.98 -8.69 -4.44
C SER A 115 18.05 -7.53 -4.88
N PHE A 116 17.16 -7.02 -4.02
CA PHE A 116 16.34 -5.82 -4.30
C PHE A 116 16.49 -4.75 -3.22
N LYS A 117 16.00 -3.53 -3.48
CA LYS A 117 15.92 -2.47 -2.45
C LYS A 117 14.99 -2.93 -1.31
N PRO A 118 15.21 -2.49 -0.06
CA PRO A 118 14.32 -2.82 1.04
C PRO A 118 12.99 -2.06 0.92
N LEU A 119 11.94 -2.61 1.54
CA LEU A 119 10.65 -1.95 1.72
C LEU A 119 10.54 -1.43 3.16
N LYS A 120 10.16 -0.16 3.34
CA LYS A 120 9.94 0.48 4.64
C LYS A 120 8.48 0.87 4.82
N LEU A 121 7.83 0.21 5.77
CA LEU A 121 6.42 0.44 6.11
C LEU A 121 6.18 0.26 7.61
N THR A 122 5.05 0.77 8.11
CA THR A 122 4.64 0.55 9.49
C THR A 122 4.22 -0.90 9.76
N GLU A 123 4.25 -1.32 11.02
CA GLU A 123 4.06 -2.71 11.45
C GLU A 123 2.72 -3.35 11.04
N ASN A 124 1.66 -2.53 10.91
CA ASN A 124 0.32 -3.04 10.61
C ASN A 124 -0.06 -2.93 9.13
N HIS A 125 0.80 -2.35 8.29
CA HIS A 125 0.51 -2.21 6.87
C HIS A 125 0.54 -3.58 6.18
N LEU A 126 -0.46 -3.84 5.32
CA LEU A 126 -0.71 -5.17 4.76
C LEU A 126 0.19 -5.48 3.57
N ILE A 127 0.88 -6.61 3.60
CA ILE A 127 1.75 -7.11 2.53
C ILE A 127 1.35 -8.51 2.09
N TYR A 128 1.68 -8.86 0.85
CA TYR A 128 1.48 -10.20 0.30
C TYR A 128 2.71 -11.07 0.57
N VAL A 129 2.52 -12.19 1.24
CA VAL A 129 3.56 -13.19 1.54
C VAL A 129 3.17 -14.58 1.04
N THR A 130 4.18 -15.39 0.76
CA THR A 130 4.07 -16.84 0.51
C THR A 130 5.23 -17.56 1.20
N ASP A 131 5.16 -18.88 1.31
CA ASP A 131 6.27 -19.73 1.75
C ASP A 131 7.20 -20.13 0.58
N CYS A 132 7.27 -19.27 -0.44
CA CYS A 132 8.10 -19.44 -1.65
C CYS A 132 7.71 -20.63 -2.54
N ASN A 133 6.55 -21.24 -2.34
CA ASN A 133 6.06 -22.33 -3.18
C ASN A 133 5.30 -21.76 -4.42
N PRO A 134 5.65 -22.17 -5.65
CA PRO A 134 4.99 -21.69 -6.88
C PRO A 134 3.48 -21.93 -6.95
N THR A 135 2.96 -22.93 -6.22
CA THR A 135 1.53 -23.27 -6.22
C THR A 135 0.75 -22.61 -5.10
N GLU A 136 1.41 -21.85 -4.22
CA GLU A 136 0.76 -21.22 -3.08
C GLU A 136 0.07 -19.92 -3.46
N THR A 137 -1.03 -19.67 -2.76
CA THR A 137 -1.85 -18.48 -2.91
C THR A 137 -1.25 -17.34 -2.09
N PHE A 138 -1.45 -16.10 -2.52
CA PHE A 138 -0.94 -14.97 -1.75
C PHE A 138 -1.70 -14.83 -0.43
N ARG A 139 -0.96 -14.77 0.68
CA ARG A 139 -1.51 -14.45 1.99
C ARG A 139 -1.30 -12.97 2.25
N LEU A 140 -2.38 -12.24 2.49
CA LEU A 140 -2.35 -10.83 2.86
C LEU A 140 -2.26 -10.74 4.39
N VAL A 141 -1.13 -10.27 4.91
CA VAL A 141 -0.83 -10.22 6.36
C VAL A 141 -0.29 -8.85 6.77
N PRO A 142 -0.47 -8.42 8.03
CA PRO A 142 0.27 -7.29 8.59
C PRO A 142 1.77 -7.51 8.49
N ALA A 143 2.55 -6.47 8.18
CA ALA A 143 3.99 -6.59 8.00
C ALA A 143 4.76 -7.12 9.22
N LYS A 144 4.27 -6.90 10.44
CA LYS A 144 4.84 -7.48 11.66
C LYS A 144 4.76 -9.01 11.74
N GLU A 145 3.88 -9.63 10.95
CA GLU A 145 3.71 -11.09 10.89
C GLU A 145 4.61 -11.73 9.82
N ALA A 146 5.26 -10.92 8.99
CA ALA A 146 6.22 -11.38 8.01
C ALA A 146 7.47 -11.95 8.69
N GLN A 147 8.00 -13.05 8.15
CA GLN A 147 9.15 -13.74 8.71
C GLN A 147 10.27 -13.89 7.69
N VAL A 148 11.51 -13.82 8.19
CA VAL A 148 12.70 -14.16 7.38
C VAL A 148 12.55 -15.59 6.87
N GLY A 149 12.85 -15.79 5.58
CA GLY A 149 12.67 -17.07 4.90
C GLY A 149 11.37 -17.18 4.10
N GLN A 150 10.34 -16.38 4.38
CA GLN A 150 9.17 -16.25 3.52
C GLN A 150 9.48 -15.45 2.26
N CYS A 151 8.59 -15.48 1.27
CA CYS A 151 8.71 -14.73 0.03
C CYS A 151 7.70 -13.58 -0.05
N VAL A 152 8.18 -12.44 -0.54
CA VAL A 152 7.38 -11.31 -1.00
C VAL A 152 7.30 -11.33 -2.52
N GLN A 153 6.27 -10.72 -3.09
CA GLN A 153 6.15 -10.59 -4.55
C GLN A 153 6.78 -9.28 -5.01
N VAL A 154 7.76 -9.36 -5.90
CA VAL A 154 8.39 -8.19 -6.50
C VAL A 154 8.28 -8.22 -8.02
N THR A 155 8.20 -7.06 -8.65
CA THR A 155 8.30 -6.94 -10.11
C THR A 155 9.76 -6.98 -10.53
N GLU A 156 10.14 -7.85 -11.47
CA GLU A 156 11.44 -7.79 -12.17
C GLU A 156 11.37 -6.97 -13.47
N SER A 157 10.20 -6.98 -14.07
CA SER A 157 9.84 -6.18 -15.23
C SER A 157 8.39 -5.73 -15.08
N VAL A 158 7.97 -4.74 -15.86
CA VAL A 158 6.60 -4.22 -15.85
C VAL A 158 5.56 -5.33 -16.12
N THR A 159 5.97 -6.51 -16.59
CA THR A 159 5.05 -7.59 -16.98
C THR A 159 5.10 -8.83 -16.09
N SER A 160 6.00 -8.89 -15.09
CA SER A 160 6.17 -10.11 -14.28
C SER A 160 6.36 -9.82 -12.80
N LEU A 161 5.63 -10.56 -11.98
CA LEU A 161 5.87 -10.71 -10.54
C LEU A 161 6.65 -12.00 -10.28
N VAL A 162 7.64 -11.91 -9.42
CA VAL A 162 8.47 -13.03 -8.98
C VAL A 162 8.54 -13.07 -7.46
N PRO A 163 8.49 -14.26 -6.85
CA PRO A 163 8.70 -14.39 -5.41
C PRO A 163 10.16 -14.15 -5.07
N ARG A 164 10.43 -13.33 -4.04
CA ARG A 164 11.77 -13.08 -3.50
C ARG A 164 11.81 -13.30 -2.01
N ARG A 165 12.79 -14.09 -1.58
CA ARG A 165 12.94 -14.47 -0.18
C ARG A 165 13.36 -13.26 0.66
N ILE A 166 12.69 -13.07 1.80
CA ILE A 166 13.06 -12.11 2.83
C ILE A 166 14.33 -12.63 3.53
N VAL A 167 15.40 -11.83 3.50
CA VAL A 167 16.68 -12.15 4.13
C VAL A 167 16.89 -11.42 5.46
N SER A 168 16.19 -10.30 5.68
CA SER A 168 16.28 -9.55 6.93
C SER A 168 15.01 -8.72 7.15
N ILE A 169 14.62 -8.58 8.41
CA ILE A 169 13.59 -7.65 8.88
C ILE A 169 14.17 -6.92 10.09
N LYS A 170 14.19 -5.59 10.06
CA LYS A 170 14.65 -4.76 11.19
C LYS A 170 13.76 -3.54 11.39
N ARG A 171 13.77 -2.98 12.59
CA ARG A 171 13.10 -1.71 12.89
C ARG A 171 14.05 -0.55 12.62
N VAL A 172 13.56 0.46 11.92
CA VAL A 172 14.30 1.70 11.63
C VAL A 172 13.44 2.91 11.97
N ALA A 173 14.05 3.91 12.59
CA ALA A 173 13.41 5.21 12.78
C ALA A 173 13.43 6.00 11.48
N GLY A 174 12.37 6.76 11.22
CA GLY A 174 12.31 7.69 10.10
C GLY A 174 11.38 8.86 10.37
N VAL A 175 11.29 9.77 9.40
CA VAL A 175 10.42 10.94 9.43
C VAL A 175 9.60 10.96 8.15
N GLY A 176 8.33 11.30 8.27
CA GLY A 176 7.39 11.36 7.15
C GLY A 176 6.64 10.04 6.98
N ILE A 177 5.32 10.08 7.09
CA ILE A 177 4.44 8.94 6.83
C ILE A 177 3.46 9.25 5.71
N TYR A 178 3.28 8.28 4.80
CA TYR A 178 2.47 8.45 3.60
C TYR A 178 1.66 7.18 3.34
N ALA A 179 0.37 7.33 3.06
CA ALA A 179 -0.53 6.23 2.69
C ALA A 179 -1.34 6.62 1.45
N PRO A 180 -0.75 6.55 0.24
CA PRO A 180 -1.48 6.79 -0.99
C PRO A 180 -2.48 5.66 -1.25
N LEU A 181 -3.67 6.03 -1.71
CA LEU A 181 -4.71 5.09 -2.13
C LEU A 181 -4.85 5.13 -3.64
N THR A 182 -4.79 3.96 -4.28
CA THR A 182 -4.98 3.78 -5.72
C THR A 182 -6.41 3.34 -6.03
N SER A 183 -6.86 3.48 -7.28
CA SER A 183 -8.20 3.03 -7.68
C SER A 183 -8.37 1.50 -7.67
N THR A 184 -7.27 0.76 -7.84
CA THR A 184 -7.26 -0.71 -7.81
C THR A 184 -7.14 -1.29 -6.41
N GLY A 185 -6.56 -0.54 -5.46
CA GLY A 185 -6.41 -1.00 -4.08
C GLY A 185 -5.07 -1.62 -3.73
N ASP A 186 -4.15 -1.66 -4.69
CA ASP A 186 -2.77 -2.13 -4.55
C ASP A 186 -1.79 -1.14 -5.20
N ILE A 187 -0.52 -1.24 -4.83
CA ILE A 187 0.54 -0.36 -5.31
C ILE A 187 1.89 -1.09 -5.32
N MET A 188 2.73 -0.77 -6.31
CA MET A 188 4.11 -1.23 -6.37
C MET A 188 5.05 -0.24 -5.71
N VAL A 189 5.63 -0.60 -4.57
CA VAL A 189 6.53 0.25 -3.78
C VAL A 189 7.89 -0.41 -3.65
N ASN A 190 8.96 0.26 -4.08
CA ASN A 190 10.30 -0.32 -4.24
C ASN A 190 10.27 -1.66 -4.97
N ARG A 191 9.36 -1.78 -5.95
CA ARG A 191 9.06 -3.00 -6.73
C ARG A 191 8.28 -4.09 -6.00
N PHE A 192 7.87 -3.90 -4.74
CA PHE A 192 7.05 -4.86 -4.00
C PHE A 192 5.58 -4.65 -4.32
N LEU A 193 4.84 -5.73 -4.48
CA LEU A 193 3.38 -5.67 -4.45
C LEU A 193 2.91 -5.49 -3.00
N VAL A 194 2.21 -4.38 -2.73
CA VAL A 194 1.70 -4.02 -1.41
C VAL A 194 0.25 -3.57 -1.53
N SER A 195 -0.57 -3.81 -0.50
CA SER A 195 -1.95 -3.33 -0.47
C SER A 195 -2.02 -1.87 -0.03
N CYS A 196 -2.92 -1.08 -0.62
CA CYS A 196 -3.15 0.32 -0.22
C CYS A 196 -4.08 0.47 0.98
N HIS A 197 -4.60 -0.62 1.55
CA HIS A 197 -5.72 -0.59 2.49
C HIS A 197 -5.33 -0.81 3.94
N SER A 198 -6.06 -0.13 4.83
CA SER A 198 -5.90 -0.25 6.28
C SER A 198 -6.47 -1.55 6.88
N ASN A 199 -7.28 -2.29 6.13
CA ASN A 199 -7.87 -3.55 6.58
C ASN A 199 -8.34 -4.34 5.35
N ILE A 200 -8.31 -5.67 5.44
CA ILE A 200 -8.96 -6.58 4.50
C ILE A 200 -10.44 -6.22 4.33
N ALA A 201 -11.16 -5.84 5.39
CA ALA A 201 -12.55 -5.42 5.31
C ALA A 201 -12.75 -4.12 4.50
N LEU A 202 -11.84 -3.15 4.66
CA LEU A 202 -11.86 -1.91 3.88
C LEU A 202 -11.49 -2.17 2.42
N LYS A 203 -10.53 -3.07 2.18
CA LYS A 203 -10.20 -3.58 0.85
C LYS A 203 -11.44 -4.17 0.18
N THR A 204 -12.11 -5.11 0.82
CA THR A 204 -13.32 -5.75 0.28
C THR A 204 -14.44 -4.74 0.05
N LEU A 205 -14.67 -3.80 0.97
CA LEU A 205 -15.71 -2.78 0.83
C LEU A 205 -15.43 -1.83 -0.34
N GLN A 206 -14.21 -1.30 -0.43
CA GLN A 206 -13.79 -0.41 -1.51
C GLN A 206 -13.88 -1.11 -2.86
N GLN A 207 -13.42 -2.35 -2.95
CA GLN A 207 -13.49 -3.14 -4.18
C GLN A 207 -14.94 -3.41 -4.59
N THR A 208 -15.80 -3.71 -3.62
CA THR A 208 -17.23 -3.88 -3.86
C THR A 208 -17.83 -2.58 -4.40
N PHE A 209 -17.56 -1.45 -3.75
CA PHE A 209 -18.04 -0.13 -4.17
C PHE A 209 -17.56 0.22 -5.60
N PHE A 210 -16.26 0.11 -5.88
CA PHE A 210 -15.72 0.43 -7.19
C PHE A 210 -16.17 -0.54 -8.28
N SER A 211 -16.40 -1.81 -7.96
CA SER A 211 -16.98 -2.78 -8.90
C SER A 211 -18.41 -2.40 -9.26
N VAL A 212 -19.24 -2.08 -8.26
CA VAL A 212 -20.63 -1.64 -8.47
C VAL A 212 -20.67 -0.33 -9.25
N TYR A 213 -19.84 0.65 -8.88
CA TYR A 213 -19.77 1.94 -9.56
C TYR A 213 -19.34 1.79 -11.03
N ARG A 214 -18.30 1.00 -11.33
CA ARG A 214 -17.88 0.73 -12.71
C ARG A 214 -18.96 0.02 -13.51
N GLY A 215 -19.65 -0.96 -12.91
CA GLY A 215 -20.77 -1.65 -13.53
C GLY A 215 -21.93 -0.71 -13.85
N LEU A 216 -22.34 0.13 -12.89
CA LEU A 216 -23.42 1.10 -13.07
C LEU A 216 -23.04 2.20 -14.06
N SER A 217 -21.82 2.72 -13.99
CA SER A 217 -21.31 3.73 -14.91
C SER A 217 -21.23 3.21 -16.35
N GLY A 218 -20.83 1.96 -16.56
CA GLY A 218 -20.86 1.33 -17.88
C GLY A 218 -22.28 1.19 -18.42
N LEU A 219 -23.21 0.76 -17.57
CA LEU A 219 -24.63 0.57 -17.93
C LEU A 219 -25.35 1.90 -18.20
N LEU A 220 -25.01 2.97 -17.46
CA LEU A 220 -25.51 4.32 -17.70
C LEU A 220 -24.92 4.95 -18.97
N HIS A 221 -23.66 4.65 -19.30
CA HIS A 221 -23.03 5.14 -20.53
C HIS A 221 -23.67 4.52 -21.78
N ASP A 222 -24.09 3.25 -21.71
CA ASP A 222 -24.82 2.57 -22.79
C ASP A 222 -26.28 3.03 -22.92
N TYR A 223 -26.87 3.61 -21.87
CA TYR A 223 -28.26 4.07 -21.86
C TYR A 223 -28.44 5.57 -22.21
N PHE A 224 -27.40 6.41 -22.03
CA PHE A 224 -27.45 7.84 -22.34
C PHE A 224 -26.59 8.19 -23.57
N PRO A 225 -27.19 8.37 -24.76
CA PRO A 225 -26.44 8.74 -25.96
C PRO A 225 -25.96 10.20 -25.90
N LYS A 226 -24.79 10.44 -26.50
CA LYS A 226 -24.11 11.74 -26.65
C LYS A 226 -25.05 12.85 -27.14
N LYS A 227 -25.63 13.62 -26.24
CA LYS A 227 -26.17 14.96 -26.55
C LYS A 227 -26.35 15.87 -25.34
N PHE A 228 -25.28 16.13 -24.59
CA PHE A 228 -25.20 17.32 -23.74
C PHE A 228 -23.77 17.84 -23.75
N HIS A 229 -23.50 18.77 -24.69
CA HIS A 229 -22.33 19.65 -24.62
C HIS A 229 -22.71 20.87 -23.79
N ASP A 230 -21.78 21.22 -22.91
CA ASP A 230 -21.53 22.50 -22.24
C ASP A 230 -22.64 23.14 -21.38
N ASP A 231 -22.17 23.65 -20.25
CA ASP A 231 -22.83 24.51 -19.27
C ASP A 231 -23.94 23.88 -18.42
N ALA A 232 -23.52 23.08 -17.44
CA ALA A 232 -24.33 22.85 -16.24
C ALA A 232 -23.44 22.72 -15.00
N HIS A 233 -23.59 23.68 -14.10
CA HIS A 233 -23.10 23.66 -12.73
C HIS A 233 -23.22 22.27 -12.10
N LEU A 234 -22.10 21.80 -11.54
CA LEU A 234 -21.92 20.65 -10.63
C LEU A 234 -23.23 19.89 -10.31
N PRO A 235 -23.53 18.79 -11.03
CA PRO A 235 -24.80 18.10 -10.87
C PRO A 235 -24.79 17.27 -9.59
N PHE A 236 -26.00 17.12 -9.04
CA PHE A 236 -26.57 16.29 -7.95
C PHE A 236 -25.89 14.96 -7.47
N GLY A 237 -24.63 14.68 -7.79
CA GLY A 237 -23.84 13.55 -7.27
C GLY A 237 -22.75 13.94 -6.26
N VAL A 238 -22.30 15.20 -6.25
CA VAL A 238 -21.26 15.66 -5.32
C VAL A 238 -21.71 15.55 -3.86
N HIS A 239 -23.00 15.74 -3.58
CA HIS A 239 -23.56 15.59 -2.24
C HIS A 239 -23.55 14.13 -1.73
N TYR A 240 -23.57 13.14 -2.64
CA TYR A 240 -23.41 11.74 -2.27
C TYR A 240 -21.94 11.38 -2.05
N LEU A 241 -21.05 11.92 -2.86
CA LEU A 241 -19.60 11.75 -2.66
C LEU A 241 -19.14 12.38 -1.35
N THR A 242 -19.65 13.56 -0.98
CA THR A 242 -19.38 14.14 0.35
C THR A 242 -19.95 13.27 1.46
N THR A 243 -21.16 12.72 1.31
CA THR A 243 -21.76 11.84 2.34
C THR A 243 -20.97 10.53 2.51
N ILE A 244 -20.43 9.98 1.44
CA ILE A 244 -19.59 8.77 1.49
C ILE A 244 -18.21 9.11 2.05
N VAL A 245 -17.63 10.26 1.69
CA VAL A 245 -16.39 10.77 2.30
C VAL A 245 -16.58 11.03 3.79
N ASP A 246 -17.70 11.60 4.22
CA ASP A 246 -18.07 11.83 5.63
C ASP A 246 -18.34 10.50 6.37
N LEU A 247 -18.77 9.46 5.67
CA LEU A 247 -18.91 8.10 6.21
C LEU A 247 -17.54 7.45 6.47
N PHE A 248 -16.51 7.83 5.69
CA PHE A 248 -15.13 7.31 5.80
C PHE A 248 -14.17 8.22 6.59
N LEU A 249 -14.53 9.49 6.79
CA LEU A 249 -13.80 10.48 7.57
C LEU A 249 -14.82 11.20 8.46
N PRO A 250 -15.02 10.75 9.71
CA PRO A 250 -15.95 11.42 10.60
C PRO A 250 -15.51 12.88 10.77
N SER A 251 -16.47 13.79 10.67
CA SER A 251 -16.30 15.22 10.84
C SER A 251 -15.94 15.56 12.29
N SER A 252 -14.70 15.30 12.67
CA SER A 252 -14.03 15.75 13.89
C SER A 252 -12.63 16.30 13.58
N PHE A 253 -12.47 16.92 12.41
CA PHE A 253 -11.27 17.66 11.97
C PHE A 253 -11.66 19.03 11.36
N LEU A 254 -12.51 19.77 12.06
CA LEU A 254 -12.56 21.23 12.04
C LEU A 254 -12.43 21.73 13.47
#